data_AF-A0A7R9M8V2-F1
#
_entry.id   AF-A0A7R9M8V2-F1
#
_cell.length_a   1.000
_cell.length_b   1.000
_cell.length_c   1.000
_cell.angle_alpha   90.00
_cell.angle_beta   90.00
_cell.angle_gamma   90.00
#
_symmetry.space_group_name_H-M   'P 1'
#
loop_
_entity.id
_entity.type
_entity.pdbx_description
1 polymer ?
#
loop_
_entity_poly.entity_id
_entity_poly.type
_entity_poly.pdbx_seq_one_letter_code
_entity_poly.pdbx_strand_id
1 'polypeptide(L)'
;MAAFFTGSCVPGAADARVNSNGSGVDSLCSQCIGDDNGSHVCDMSAAERFSGEEGAFRCLVEGRGDVAFVSHKTALKLTDGKSEQKWAKELRSVDFRLLCRNQNRSQNVLTNNGINDFNTIPNPNSVHNSQRFRLNSYLAPITDYQSCHIARIPAPIVATSSQTPEELRFEVLQLVTALSDTFTNKVPQSFRLFGEYRNQSDLIFSDNTNRIESLPPETTYADALAHFLPLLEDNDPIACANEAQHLWPSIATIIVSIFCIPFVFK
;
A
#
# COMPACT_ATOMS: atom_id res chain seq x y z
N MET A 1 -4.35 3.25 -11.49
CA MET A 1 -3.00 3.72 -11.09
C MET A 1 -2.09 4.01 -12.27
N ALA A 2 -1.98 3.13 -13.28
CA ALA A 2 -1.08 3.33 -14.43
C ALA A 2 -1.28 4.63 -15.25
N ALA A 3 -2.50 5.21 -15.23
CA ALA A 3 -2.81 6.47 -15.89
C ALA A 3 -2.53 7.73 -15.03
N PHE A 4 -2.22 7.55 -13.74
CA PHE A 4 -1.99 8.65 -12.79
C PHE A 4 -0.52 8.99 -12.63
N PHE A 5 0.36 7.99 -12.70
CA PHE A 5 1.80 8.16 -12.63
C PHE A 5 2.42 7.89 -14.00
N THR A 6 3.42 8.70 -14.36
CA THR A 6 4.20 8.52 -15.59
C THR A 6 5.07 7.26 -15.55
N GLY A 7 5.42 6.81 -14.35
CA GLY A 7 6.05 5.51 -14.10
C GLY A 7 5.97 5.15 -12.62
N SER A 8 6.02 3.86 -12.31
CA SER A 8 6.01 3.33 -10.94
C SER A 8 6.87 2.07 -10.84
N CYS A 9 7.13 1.65 -9.61
CA CYS A 9 7.52 0.28 -9.33
C CYS A 9 6.46 -0.35 -8.41
N VAL A 10 5.67 -1.27 -8.97
CA VAL A 10 4.62 -2.01 -8.27
C VAL A 10 4.89 -3.50 -8.45
N PRO A 11 5.75 -4.10 -7.60
CA PRO A 11 6.07 -5.52 -7.66
C PRO A 11 4.81 -6.40 -7.67
N GLY A 12 4.78 -7.37 -8.58
CA GLY A 12 3.61 -8.23 -8.84
C GLY A 12 2.65 -7.70 -9.91
N ALA A 13 2.78 -6.45 -10.37
CA ALA A 13 1.88 -5.91 -11.40
C ALA A 13 1.97 -6.64 -12.75
N ALA A 14 3.10 -7.28 -13.04
CA ALA A 14 3.30 -8.12 -14.23
C ALA A 14 2.80 -9.58 -14.06
N ASP A 15 2.40 -9.98 -12.84
CA ASP A 15 1.95 -11.35 -12.57
C ASP A 15 0.50 -11.53 -13.05
N ALA A 16 0.27 -12.43 -13.99
CA ALA A 16 -1.05 -12.70 -14.57
C ALA A 16 -2.09 -13.20 -13.54
N ARG A 17 -1.67 -13.69 -12.37
CA ARG A 17 -2.57 -14.10 -11.27
C ARG A 17 -3.16 -12.89 -10.56
N VAL A 18 -2.45 -11.76 -10.56
CA VAL A 18 -2.85 -10.50 -9.92
C VAL A 18 -3.42 -9.53 -10.95
N ASN A 19 -2.79 -9.46 -12.12
CA ASN A 19 -3.15 -8.58 -13.23
C ASN A 19 -3.42 -9.41 -14.51
N SER A 20 -4.56 -10.08 -14.54
CA SER A 20 -4.91 -11.02 -15.62
C SER A 20 -5.06 -10.37 -16.99
N ASN A 21 -5.38 -9.07 -17.05
CA ASN A 21 -5.50 -8.32 -18.30
C ASN A 21 -4.20 -7.64 -18.74
N GLY A 22 -3.13 -7.71 -17.92
CA GLY A 22 -1.83 -7.11 -18.21
C GLY A 22 -1.87 -5.59 -18.41
N SER A 23 -2.94 -4.92 -17.97
CA SER A 23 -3.13 -3.50 -18.25
C SER A 23 -2.14 -2.66 -17.45
N GLY A 24 -1.46 -1.74 -18.15
CA GLY A 24 -0.59 -0.75 -17.52
C GLY A 24 0.73 -1.29 -16.96
N VAL A 25 1.10 -2.55 -17.24
CA VAL A 25 2.34 -3.17 -16.75
C VAL A 25 3.57 -2.33 -17.08
N ASP A 26 3.67 -1.82 -18.32
CA ASP A 26 4.81 -0.98 -18.74
C ASP A 26 5.00 0.24 -17.84
N SER A 27 3.91 0.92 -17.46
CA SER A 27 3.97 2.06 -16.54
C SER A 27 4.26 1.60 -15.11
N LEU A 28 3.55 0.56 -14.63
CA LEU A 28 3.60 0.09 -13.25
C LEU A 28 4.93 -0.57 -12.86
N CYS A 29 5.66 -1.13 -13.82
CA CYS A 29 6.94 -1.80 -13.59
C CYS A 29 8.15 -1.00 -14.11
N SER A 30 7.93 0.16 -14.76
CA SER A 30 9.00 0.95 -15.40
C SER A 30 10.16 1.37 -14.48
N GLN A 31 9.91 1.53 -13.18
CA GLN A 31 10.92 1.96 -12.21
C GLN A 31 11.52 0.81 -11.39
N CYS A 32 11.03 -0.42 -11.58
CA CYS A 32 11.57 -1.60 -10.91
C CYS A 32 12.93 -2.00 -11.50
N ILE A 33 13.76 -2.69 -10.70
CA ILE A 33 15.18 -2.92 -11.04
C ILE A 33 15.61 -4.38 -10.97
N GLY A 34 14.75 -5.26 -10.47
CA GLY A 34 15.06 -6.68 -10.29
C GLY A 34 16.19 -6.92 -9.30
N ASP A 35 16.83 -8.07 -9.43
CA ASP A 35 18.01 -8.47 -8.67
C ASP A 35 19.30 -7.83 -9.22
N ASP A 36 20.45 -8.21 -8.68
CA ASP A 36 21.76 -7.69 -9.12
C ASP A 36 22.13 -8.11 -10.55
N ASN A 37 21.48 -9.13 -11.11
CA ASN A 37 21.66 -9.58 -12.49
C ASN A 37 20.63 -8.93 -13.45
N GLY A 38 19.74 -8.07 -12.95
CA GLY A 38 18.62 -7.52 -13.71
C GLY A 38 17.54 -8.55 -14.07
N SER A 39 17.51 -9.67 -13.36
CA SER A 39 16.42 -10.66 -13.42
C SER A 39 15.36 -10.34 -12.36
N HIS A 40 14.21 -11.03 -12.36
CA HIS A 40 13.16 -10.83 -11.36
C HIS A 40 12.60 -9.40 -11.27
N VAL A 41 12.67 -8.64 -12.39
CA VAL A 41 12.16 -7.26 -12.44
C VAL A 41 10.65 -7.28 -12.25
N CYS A 42 10.18 -6.49 -11.29
CA CYS A 42 8.77 -6.39 -10.92
C CYS A 42 8.16 -7.70 -10.36
N ASP A 43 8.99 -8.65 -9.91
CA ASP A 43 8.51 -9.85 -9.23
C ASP A 43 7.95 -9.51 -7.85
N MET A 44 6.89 -10.20 -7.43
CA MET A 44 6.30 -10.05 -6.09
C MET A 44 7.21 -10.57 -4.96
N SER A 45 8.40 -11.08 -5.27
CA SER A 45 9.31 -11.68 -4.30
C SER A 45 10.38 -10.68 -3.84
N ALA A 46 11.10 -11.03 -2.77
CA ALA A 46 12.25 -10.27 -2.29
C ALA A 46 13.45 -10.25 -3.28
N ALA A 47 13.38 -10.98 -4.40
CA ALA A 47 14.39 -10.88 -5.47
C ALA A 47 14.32 -9.52 -6.19
N GLU A 48 13.14 -8.91 -6.28
CA GLU A 48 13.01 -7.51 -6.70
C GLU A 48 13.47 -6.60 -5.55
N ARG A 49 14.56 -5.87 -5.76
CA ARG A 49 15.19 -5.04 -4.73
C ARG A 49 14.31 -3.87 -4.26
N PHE A 50 13.31 -3.47 -5.05
CA PHE A 50 12.30 -2.48 -4.65
C PHE A 50 11.01 -3.07 -4.08
N SER A 51 11.00 -4.36 -3.75
CA SER A 51 9.87 -5.02 -3.10
C SER A 51 9.81 -4.73 -1.59
N GLY A 52 8.60 -4.73 -1.04
CA GLY A 52 8.34 -4.44 0.38
C GLY A 52 8.49 -2.96 0.77
N GLU A 53 8.34 -2.68 2.07
CA GLU A 53 8.43 -1.29 2.57
C GLU A 53 9.83 -0.71 2.40
N GLU A 54 10.88 -1.49 2.73
CA GLU A 54 12.26 -1.04 2.61
C GLU A 54 12.67 -0.82 1.16
N GLY A 55 12.27 -1.71 0.26
CA GLY A 55 12.50 -1.59 -1.17
C GLY A 55 11.79 -0.37 -1.79
N ALA A 56 10.55 -0.09 -1.37
CA ALA A 56 9.83 1.12 -1.79
C ALA A 56 10.54 2.40 -1.31
N PHE A 57 11.04 2.42 -0.07
CA PHE A 57 11.84 3.56 0.42
C PHE A 57 13.17 3.68 -0.35
N ARG A 58 13.81 2.56 -0.67
CA ARG A 58 15.02 2.50 -1.49
C ARG A 58 14.80 3.06 -2.90
N CYS A 59 13.65 2.76 -3.52
CA CYS A 59 13.26 3.30 -4.83
C CYS A 59 13.23 4.84 -4.84
N LEU A 60 12.74 5.45 -3.75
CA LEU A 60 12.78 6.90 -3.54
C LEU A 60 14.21 7.42 -3.37
N VAL A 61 15.01 6.75 -2.54
CA VAL A 61 16.40 7.15 -2.24
C VAL A 61 17.30 7.08 -3.48
N GLU A 62 17.14 6.06 -4.31
CA GLU A 62 17.90 5.89 -5.56
C GLU A 62 17.39 6.79 -6.70
N GLY A 63 16.39 7.65 -6.45
CA GLY A 63 15.89 8.65 -7.41
C GLY A 63 15.11 8.05 -8.58
N ARG A 64 14.57 6.84 -8.42
CA ARG A 64 13.73 6.18 -9.43
C ARG A 64 12.24 6.46 -9.24
N GLY A 65 11.84 6.83 -8.04
CA GLY A 65 10.52 7.38 -7.75
C GLY A 65 10.62 8.70 -7.01
N ASP A 66 9.64 9.58 -7.21
CA ASP A 66 9.54 10.86 -6.49
C ASP A 66 8.75 10.74 -5.18
N VAL A 67 7.97 9.66 -5.03
CA VAL A 67 7.10 9.39 -3.87
C VAL A 67 7.16 7.91 -3.56
N ALA A 68 7.23 7.56 -2.27
CA ALA A 68 7.10 6.20 -1.78
C ALA A 68 5.98 6.09 -0.74
N PHE A 69 5.20 5.01 -0.82
CA PHE A 69 4.15 4.68 0.14
C PHE A 69 4.71 3.65 1.13
N VAL A 70 5.11 4.13 2.30
CA VAL A 70 5.69 3.30 3.37
C VAL A 70 5.14 3.70 4.73
N SER A 71 5.23 2.82 5.71
CA SER A 71 4.92 3.16 7.10
C SER A 71 5.94 4.14 7.67
N HIS A 72 5.51 4.90 8.66
CA HIS A 72 6.37 5.82 9.40
C HIS A 72 7.56 5.11 10.07
N LYS A 73 7.40 3.84 10.46
CA LYS A 73 8.46 3.06 11.09
C LYS A 73 9.62 2.81 10.14
N THR A 74 9.33 2.45 8.89
CA THR A 74 10.33 2.20 7.85
C THR A 74 11.22 3.41 7.63
N ALA A 75 10.64 4.59 7.40
CA ALA A 75 11.41 5.83 7.19
C ALA A 75 12.27 6.19 8.42
N LEU A 76 11.75 5.98 9.63
CA LEU A 76 12.48 6.25 10.88
C LEU A 76 13.56 5.21 11.20
N LYS A 77 13.41 3.96 10.73
CA LYS A 77 14.38 2.85 10.89
C LYS A 77 15.55 2.98 9.92
N LEU A 78 15.29 3.45 8.70
CA LEU A 78 16.28 3.53 7.63
C LEU A 78 17.11 4.82 7.61
N THR A 79 16.81 5.77 8.50
CA THR A 79 17.50 7.07 8.57
C THR A 79 18.22 7.27 9.90
N ASP A 80 19.08 8.29 9.95
CA ASP A 80 19.82 8.74 11.13
C ASP A 80 20.72 7.64 11.73
N GLY A 81 21.34 6.83 10.87
CA GLY A 81 22.30 5.80 11.26
C GLY A 81 21.70 4.58 11.99
N LYS A 82 20.37 4.42 11.96
CA LYS A 82 19.67 3.32 12.63
C LYS A 82 19.63 2.00 11.84
N SER A 83 19.95 2.05 10.55
CA SER A 83 20.00 0.86 9.68
C SER A 83 21.41 0.29 9.59
N GLU A 84 21.51 -1.03 9.60
CA GLU A 84 22.77 -1.77 9.34
C GLU A 84 23.06 -1.88 7.84
N GLN A 85 22.08 -1.57 6.98
CA GLN A 85 22.21 -1.71 5.54
C GLN A 85 23.12 -0.63 4.95
N LYS A 86 24.07 -1.07 4.11
CA LYS A 86 25.10 -0.19 3.54
C LYS A 86 24.53 0.99 2.75
N TRP A 87 23.44 0.77 2.01
CA TRP A 87 22.80 1.81 1.19
C TRP A 87 22.04 2.84 2.04
N ALA A 88 21.61 2.48 3.26
CA ALA A 88 20.81 3.33 4.14
C ALA A 88 21.64 4.04 5.23
N LYS A 89 22.91 3.65 5.41
CA LYS A 89 23.76 4.06 6.54
C LYS A 89 23.93 5.58 6.68
N GLU A 90 23.97 6.30 5.57
CA GLU A 90 24.22 7.75 5.53
C GLU A 90 22.96 8.59 5.36
N LEU A 91 21.78 7.95 5.31
CA LEU A 91 20.51 8.66 5.12
C LEU A 91 20.14 9.44 6.37
N ARG A 92 19.65 10.67 6.18
CA ARG A 92 19.20 11.53 7.29
C ARG A 92 17.71 11.80 7.16
N SER A 93 17.00 11.76 8.28
CA SER A 93 15.55 11.98 8.32
C SER A 93 15.14 13.35 7.78
N VAL A 94 16.01 14.35 7.94
CA VAL A 94 15.81 15.73 7.46
C VAL A 94 15.78 15.86 5.94
N ASP A 95 16.26 14.86 5.20
CA ASP A 95 16.27 14.86 3.74
C ASP A 95 14.93 14.38 3.15
N PHE A 96 14.01 13.89 3.99
CA PHE A 96 12.70 13.37 3.59
C PHE A 96 11.54 14.18 4.20
N ARG A 97 10.38 14.15 3.53
CA ARG A 97 9.16 14.85 3.95
C ARG A 97 7.92 13.98 3.73
N LEU A 98 6.95 14.12 4.62
CA LEU A 98 5.62 13.54 4.47
C LEU A 98 4.72 14.46 3.65
N LEU A 99 3.86 13.87 2.82
CA LEU A 99 2.80 14.56 2.09
C LEU A 99 1.52 14.56 2.93
N CYS A 100 1.14 15.73 3.46
CA CYS A 100 0.04 15.85 4.41
C CYS A 100 -1.20 16.45 3.75
N ARG A 101 -2.38 15.99 4.17
CA ARG A 101 -3.66 16.64 3.86
C ARG A 101 -4.14 17.44 5.06
N ASN A 102 -4.58 18.68 4.85
CA ASN A 102 -5.12 19.53 5.90
C ASN A 102 -6.53 19.07 6.30
N GLN A 103 -6.65 18.39 7.45
CA GLN A 103 -7.93 17.84 7.93
C GLN A 103 -8.95 18.92 8.34
N ASN A 104 -8.49 20.11 8.75
CA ASN A 104 -9.34 21.19 9.28
C ASN A 104 -10.13 21.97 8.20
N ARG A 105 -9.85 21.73 6.91
CA ARG A 105 -10.62 22.32 5.79
C ARG A 105 -11.48 21.32 5.05
N SER A 106 -11.24 20.01 5.20
CA SER A 106 -12.12 18.98 4.64
C SER A 106 -13.50 18.99 5.29
N GLN A 107 -13.64 19.44 6.54
CA GLN A 107 -14.95 19.58 7.20
C GLN A 107 -15.65 20.91 6.92
N ASN A 108 -14.92 22.03 6.74
CA ASN A 108 -15.51 23.34 6.45
C ASN A 108 -15.92 23.55 4.98
N VAL A 109 -15.55 22.62 4.08
CA VAL A 109 -16.08 22.59 2.70
C VAL A 109 -17.36 21.75 2.61
N LEU A 110 -17.60 20.83 3.55
CA LEU A 110 -18.77 19.94 3.56
C LEU A 110 -20.01 20.55 4.23
N THR A 111 -19.89 21.67 4.95
CA THR A 111 -21.03 22.26 5.69
C THR A 111 -21.72 23.41 4.98
N ASN A 112 -21.20 23.91 3.85
CA ASN A 112 -21.74 25.14 3.26
C ASN A 112 -22.17 25.07 1.80
N ASN A 113 -22.15 23.92 1.14
CA ASN A 113 -22.91 23.70 -0.10
C ASN A 113 -23.04 22.20 -0.34
N GLY A 114 -24.27 21.70 -0.45
CA GLY A 114 -24.52 20.31 -0.84
C GLY A 114 -23.93 20.03 -2.21
N ILE A 115 -22.81 19.30 -2.25
CA ILE A 115 -22.26 18.74 -3.48
C ILE A 115 -21.69 17.36 -3.16
N ASN A 116 -22.27 16.34 -3.78
CA ASN A 116 -21.84 14.93 -3.78
C ASN A 116 -20.55 14.77 -4.61
N ASP A 117 -19.45 15.42 -4.21
CA ASP A 117 -18.22 15.54 -5.02
C ASP A 117 -17.06 14.67 -4.51
N PHE A 118 -17.34 13.50 -3.93
CA PHE A 118 -16.30 12.48 -3.70
C PHE A 118 -15.95 11.68 -4.97
N ASN A 119 -16.72 11.83 -6.05
CA ASN A 119 -16.55 11.06 -7.30
C ASN A 119 -15.88 11.85 -8.44
N THR A 120 -15.29 13.01 -8.17
CA THR A 120 -14.50 13.73 -9.17
C THR A 120 -13.04 13.77 -8.74
N ILE A 121 -12.25 12.77 -9.15
CA ILE A 121 -10.79 12.89 -9.11
C ILE A 121 -10.44 14.09 -10.00
N PRO A 122 -9.96 15.22 -9.43
CA PRO A 122 -9.81 16.44 -10.22
C PRO A 122 -8.72 16.20 -11.27
N ASN A 123 -9.01 16.52 -12.54
CA ASN A 123 -8.03 16.47 -13.61
C ASN A 123 -6.74 17.21 -13.17
N PRO A 124 -5.59 16.51 -13.07
CA PRO A 124 -4.34 17.10 -12.57
C PRO A 124 -3.80 18.21 -13.48
N ASN A 125 -4.27 18.30 -14.73
CA ASN A 125 -3.84 19.29 -15.72
C ASN A 125 -4.64 20.60 -15.68
N SER A 126 -5.63 20.74 -14.77
CA SER A 126 -6.34 22.01 -14.58
C SER A 126 -5.56 22.92 -13.62
N VAL A 127 -5.16 24.09 -14.11
CA VAL A 127 -4.45 25.14 -13.34
C VAL A 127 -5.23 25.54 -12.07
N HIS A 128 -6.56 25.46 -12.09
CA HIS A 128 -7.42 25.73 -10.92
C HIS A 128 -7.39 24.60 -9.87
N ASN A 129 -7.21 23.34 -10.28
CA ASN A 129 -7.08 22.20 -9.35
C ASN A 129 -5.70 22.18 -8.68
N SER A 130 -4.64 22.57 -9.43
CA SER A 130 -3.28 22.70 -8.90
C SER A 130 -3.19 23.72 -7.76
N GLN A 131 -3.93 24.83 -7.83
CA GLN A 131 -3.99 25.82 -6.76
C GLN A 131 -4.80 25.34 -5.54
N ARG A 132 -5.94 24.65 -5.75
CA ARG A 132 -6.77 24.08 -4.66
C ARG A 132 -6.08 22.94 -3.91
N PHE A 133 -5.33 22.10 -4.62
CA PHE A 133 -4.53 21.02 -4.01
C PHE A 133 -3.41 21.58 -3.12
N ARG A 134 -2.70 22.63 -3.57
CA ARG A 134 -1.69 23.34 -2.75
C ARG A 134 -2.29 24.04 -1.53
N LEU A 135 -3.55 24.47 -1.59
CA LEU A 135 -4.24 25.12 -0.46
C LEU A 135 -4.65 24.15 0.67
N ASN A 136 -4.66 22.84 0.39
CA ASN A 136 -5.09 21.79 1.32
C ASN A 136 -4.01 20.74 1.60
N SER A 137 -2.78 20.95 1.13
CA SER A 137 -1.64 20.08 1.38
C SER A 137 -0.47 20.84 1.98
N TYR A 138 0.33 20.17 2.79
CA TYR A 138 1.57 20.70 3.34
C TYR A 138 2.60 19.59 3.49
N LEU A 139 3.87 19.97 3.63
CA LEU A 139 4.97 19.05 3.92
C LEU A 139 5.27 19.07 5.41
N ALA A 140 5.46 17.90 5.99
CA ALA A 140 5.90 17.75 7.37
C ALA A 140 7.20 16.93 7.46
N PRO A 141 8.02 17.13 8.50
CA PRO A 141 9.09 16.19 8.85
C PRO A 141 8.55 14.76 9.03
N ILE A 142 9.38 13.75 8.74
CA ILE A 142 8.98 12.34 8.90
C ILE A 142 8.70 11.95 10.36
N THR A 143 9.17 12.74 11.33
CA THR A 143 8.86 12.60 12.76
C THR A 143 7.42 12.96 13.11
N ASP A 144 6.74 13.75 12.27
CA ASP A 144 5.41 14.30 12.56
C ASP A 144 4.29 13.40 12.02
N TYR A 145 4.59 12.12 11.83
CA TYR A 145 3.68 11.12 11.24
C TYR A 145 2.37 10.96 12.02
N GLN A 146 2.37 11.25 13.33
CA GLN A 146 1.16 11.17 14.16
C GLN A 146 0.09 12.16 13.71
N SER A 147 0.48 13.37 13.30
CA SER A 147 -0.41 14.40 12.77
C SER A 147 -0.48 14.41 11.24
N CYS A 148 0.50 13.82 10.56
CA CYS A 148 0.57 13.76 9.11
C CYS A 148 0.73 12.31 8.63
N HIS A 149 -0.39 11.68 8.25
CA HIS A 149 -0.42 10.35 7.65
C HIS A 149 -1.63 10.23 6.72
N ILE A 150 -1.59 9.29 5.77
CA ILE A 150 -2.70 9.03 4.84
C ILE A 150 -3.84 8.31 5.56
N ALA A 151 -3.50 7.23 6.27
CA ALA A 151 -4.45 6.41 7.04
C ALA A 151 -3.72 5.67 8.16
N ARG A 152 -4.47 5.21 9.16
CA ARG A 152 -4.01 4.21 10.12
C ARG A 152 -4.42 2.84 9.61
N ILE A 153 -3.44 1.97 9.41
CA ILE A 153 -3.65 0.61 8.91
C ILE A 153 -3.56 -0.35 10.11
N PRO A 154 -4.49 -1.31 10.25
CA PRO A 154 -4.39 -2.36 11.27
C PRO A 154 -3.07 -3.12 11.19
N ALA A 155 -2.60 -3.64 12.32
CA ALA A 155 -1.41 -4.50 12.33
C ALA A 155 -1.68 -5.80 11.55
N PRO A 156 -0.65 -6.42 10.92
CA PRO A 156 -0.78 -7.74 10.32
C PRO A 156 -1.33 -8.77 11.32
N ILE A 157 -2.24 -9.63 10.86
CA ILE A 157 -2.96 -10.60 11.70
C ILE A 157 -2.47 -12.01 11.37
N VAL A 158 -2.16 -12.80 12.41
CA VAL A 158 -1.95 -14.25 12.27
C VAL A 158 -3.32 -14.93 12.33
N ALA A 159 -3.74 -15.55 11.22
CA ALA A 159 -5.03 -16.21 11.10
C ALA A 159 -4.88 -17.74 11.03
N THR A 160 -5.87 -18.46 11.58
CA THR A 160 -6.00 -19.91 11.47
C THR A 160 -7.30 -20.27 10.76
N SER A 161 -7.35 -21.42 10.07
CA SER A 161 -8.57 -21.89 9.42
C SER A 161 -9.73 -22.05 10.41
N SER A 162 -10.95 -21.76 9.97
CA SER A 162 -12.18 -22.03 10.72
C SER A 162 -12.39 -23.51 11.03
N GLN A 163 -11.72 -24.41 10.30
CA GLN A 163 -11.75 -25.86 10.52
C GLN A 163 -10.75 -26.33 11.60
N THR A 164 -9.87 -25.44 12.07
CA THR A 164 -8.89 -25.79 13.11
C THR A 164 -9.61 -25.87 14.47
N PRO A 165 -9.51 -26.99 15.21
CA PRO A 165 -10.08 -27.12 16.56
C PRO A 165 -9.68 -25.96 17.48
N GLU A 166 -10.62 -25.48 18.29
CA GLU A 166 -10.41 -24.34 19.19
C GLU A 166 -9.25 -24.56 20.16
N GLU A 167 -9.12 -25.76 20.72
CA GLU A 167 -8.01 -26.14 21.61
C GLU A 167 -6.64 -25.94 20.93
N LEU A 168 -6.50 -26.40 19.69
CA LEU A 168 -5.27 -26.22 18.92
C LEU A 168 -5.01 -24.75 18.59
N ARG A 169 -6.06 -23.96 18.34
CA ARG A 169 -5.91 -22.51 18.12
C ARG A 169 -5.37 -21.81 19.37
N PHE A 170 -5.85 -22.20 20.55
CA PHE A 170 -5.37 -21.66 21.81
C PHE A 170 -3.93 -22.08 22.12
N GLU A 171 -3.55 -23.33 21.84
CA GLU A 171 -2.17 -23.79 21.96
C GLU A 171 -1.22 -23.02 21.02
N VAL A 172 -1.60 -22.82 19.77
CA VAL A 172 -0.82 -22.02 18.81
C VAL A 172 -0.68 -20.58 19.31
N LEU A 173 -1.75 -19.98 19.82
CA LEU A 173 -1.71 -18.62 20.37
C LEU A 173 -0.73 -18.52 21.55
N GLN A 174 -0.81 -19.45 22.50
CA GLN A 174 0.10 -19.49 23.65
C GLN A 174 1.55 -19.70 23.22
N LEU A 175 1.79 -20.61 22.28
CA LEU A 175 3.12 -20.87 21.74
C LEU A 175 3.69 -19.63 21.06
N VAL A 176 2.95 -19.03 20.13
CA VAL A 176 3.42 -17.88 19.34
C VAL A 176 3.69 -16.67 20.23
N THR A 177 2.82 -16.39 21.21
CA THR A 177 3.03 -15.29 22.17
C THR A 177 4.24 -15.55 23.09
N ALA A 178 4.41 -16.79 23.57
CA ALA A 178 5.58 -17.17 24.37
C ALA A 178 6.89 -17.08 23.59
N LEU A 179 6.90 -17.52 22.32
CA LEU A 179 8.05 -17.37 21.42
C LEU A 179 8.36 -15.89 21.17
N SER A 180 7.33 -15.07 20.93
CA SER A 180 7.49 -13.62 20.77
C SER A 180 8.15 -12.97 21.98
N ASP A 181 7.68 -13.25 23.19
CA ASP A 181 8.28 -12.68 24.41
C ASP A 181 9.71 -13.18 24.61
N THR A 182 9.94 -14.47 24.42
CA THR A 182 11.23 -15.11 24.65
C THR A 182 12.31 -14.56 23.71
N PHE A 183 12.03 -14.52 22.41
CA PHE A 183 13.02 -14.12 21.41
C PHE A 183 13.13 -12.61 21.23
N THR A 184 12.15 -11.82 21.69
CA THR A 184 12.27 -10.36 21.67
C THR A 184 12.93 -9.83 22.93
N ASN A 185 12.56 -10.34 24.11
CA ASN A 185 12.94 -9.73 25.39
C ASN A 185 14.03 -10.51 26.13
N LYS A 186 13.97 -11.85 26.13
CA LYS A 186 14.79 -12.68 27.01
C LYS A 186 16.10 -13.14 26.38
N VAL A 187 16.06 -13.54 25.11
CA VAL A 187 17.23 -14.09 24.39
C VAL A 187 17.35 -13.54 22.96
N PRO A 188 17.41 -12.21 22.77
CA PRO A 188 17.43 -11.59 21.45
C PRO A 188 18.66 -11.96 20.59
N GLN A 189 19.71 -12.50 21.20
CA GLN A 189 20.94 -12.91 20.53
C GLN A 189 20.91 -14.36 20.01
N SER A 190 20.01 -15.20 20.54
CA SER A 190 19.95 -16.62 20.14
C SER A 190 19.18 -16.80 18.83
N PHE A 191 18.06 -16.09 18.70
CA PHE A 191 17.23 -16.10 17.52
C PHE A 191 16.44 -14.79 17.46
N ARG A 192 16.47 -14.13 16.30
CA ARG A 192 15.76 -12.89 16.05
C ARG A 192 14.44 -13.22 15.34
N LEU A 193 13.33 -13.13 16.07
CA LEU A 193 12.00 -13.46 15.52
C LEU A 193 11.45 -12.38 14.57
N PHE A 194 11.78 -11.11 14.82
CA PHE A 194 11.37 -9.97 14.00
C PHE A 194 12.59 -9.20 13.50
N GLY A 195 12.50 -8.71 12.27
CA GLY A 195 13.58 -7.96 11.64
C GLY A 195 14.27 -8.75 10.53
N GLU A 196 15.14 -8.03 9.84
CA GLU A 196 15.86 -8.52 8.67
C GLU A 196 16.71 -9.76 8.98
N TYR A 197 16.73 -10.71 8.05
CA TYR A 197 17.56 -11.91 8.11
C TYR A 197 18.28 -12.14 6.77
N ARG A 198 19.62 -12.12 6.81
CA ARG A 198 20.48 -12.32 5.61
C ARG A 198 20.09 -11.45 4.41
N ASN A 199 19.88 -10.14 4.64
CA ASN A 199 19.43 -9.17 3.63
C ASN A 199 18.06 -9.45 3.04
N GLN A 200 17.21 -10.19 3.75
CA GLN A 200 15.80 -10.36 3.41
C GLN A 200 14.95 -9.72 4.51
N SER A 201 14.07 -8.83 4.10
CA SER A 201 13.17 -8.08 4.96
C SER A 201 11.77 -8.71 4.95
N ASP A 202 11.02 -8.51 6.03
CA ASP A 202 9.63 -8.93 6.18
C ASP A 202 9.40 -10.45 6.03
N LEU A 203 10.33 -11.26 6.54
CA LEU A 203 10.22 -12.72 6.53
C LEU A 203 9.27 -13.23 7.62
N ILE A 204 8.13 -13.81 7.22
CA ILE A 204 7.02 -14.29 8.08
C ILE A 204 6.30 -13.12 8.81
N PHE A 205 7.06 -12.29 9.51
CA PHE A 205 6.60 -11.10 10.21
C PHE A 205 7.30 -9.88 9.63
N SER A 206 6.61 -8.74 9.64
CA SER A 206 7.26 -7.49 9.25
C SER A 206 8.43 -7.17 10.16
N ASP A 207 9.48 -6.59 9.59
CA ASP A 207 10.65 -6.12 10.33
C ASP A 207 10.31 -5.04 11.36
N ASN A 208 9.18 -4.37 11.18
CA ASN A 208 8.66 -3.32 12.03
C ASN A 208 7.87 -3.86 13.25
N THR A 209 7.83 -5.19 13.42
CA THR A 209 7.15 -5.90 14.50
C THR A 209 8.02 -5.92 15.75
N ASN A 210 7.43 -5.57 16.90
CA ASN A 210 8.13 -5.58 18.18
C ASN A 210 7.52 -6.59 19.17
N ARG A 211 6.36 -7.16 18.85
CA ARG A 211 5.66 -8.16 19.66
C ARG A 211 4.47 -8.71 18.88
N ILE A 212 4.07 -9.93 19.24
CA ILE A 212 2.76 -10.49 18.89
C ILE A 212 1.84 -10.33 20.09
N GLU A 213 0.64 -9.84 19.84
CA GLU A 213 -0.40 -9.63 20.84
C GLU A 213 -1.60 -10.53 20.53
N SER A 214 -2.16 -11.16 21.57
CA SER A 214 -3.35 -11.99 21.44
C SER A 214 -4.60 -11.11 21.36
N LEU A 215 -5.41 -11.32 20.31
CA LEU A 215 -6.76 -10.77 20.25
C LEU A 215 -7.73 -11.62 21.08
N PRO A 216 -8.84 -11.04 21.59
CA PRO A 216 -9.90 -11.83 22.22
C PRO A 216 -10.37 -12.99 21.32
N PRO A 217 -10.71 -14.17 21.87
CA PRO A 217 -11.06 -15.36 21.06
C PRO A 217 -12.20 -15.15 20.06
N GLU A 218 -13.17 -14.31 20.45
CA GLU A 218 -14.36 -14.00 19.65
C GLU A 218 -14.12 -12.92 18.58
N THR A 219 -12.88 -12.41 18.46
CA THR A 219 -12.57 -11.34 17.50
C THR A 219 -12.71 -11.87 16.08
N THR A 220 -13.66 -11.31 15.34
CA THR A 220 -13.82 -11.63 13.92
C THR A 220 -12.81 -10.88 13.06
N TYR A 221 -12.67 -11.28 11.80
CA TYR A 221 -11.88 -10.52 10.82
C TYR A 221 -12.38 -9.07 10.67
N ALA A 222 -13.70 -8.87 10.72
CA ALA A 222 -14.30 -7.54 10.65
C ALA A 222 -13.97 -6.71 11.89
N ASP A 223 -13.99 -7.30 13.09
CA ASP A 223 -13.61 -6.61 14.33
C ASP A 223 -12.12 -6.22 14.32
N ALA A 224 -11.26 -7.10 13.81
CA ALA A 224 -9.83 -6.87 13.75
C ALA A 224 -9.45 -5.74 12.77
N LEU A 225 -10.19 -5.61 11.67
CA LEU A 225 -9.99 -4.53 10.69
C LEU A 225 -10.75 -3.25 11.04
N ALA A 226 -11.86 -3.36 11.76
CA ALA A 226 -12.72 -2.26 12.18
C ALA A 226 -12.98 -1.25 11.03
N HIS A 227 -12.63 0.02 11.24
CA HIS A 227 -12.83 1.11 10.28
C HIS A 227 -12.03 0.98 8.98
N PHE A 228 -11.09 0.03 8.90
CA PHE A 228 -10.31 -0.24 7.69
C PHE A 228 -11.02 -1.18 6.73
N LEU A 229 -11.97 -2.01 7.21
CA LEU A 229 -12.67 -2.97 6.36
C LEU A 229 -13.41 -2.30 5.18
N PRO A 230 -14.21 -1.22 5.39
CA PRO A 230 -14.89 -0.55 4.27
C PRO A 230 -13.91 0.03 3.23
N LEU A 231 -12.73 0.49 3.68
CA LEU A 231 -11.70 0.99 2.79
C LEU A 231 -11.11 -0.11 1.90
N LEU A 232 -11.08 -1.36 2.36
CA LEU A 232 -10.64 -2.50 1.54
C LEU A 232 -11.70 -2.90 0.53
N GLU A 233 -12.97 -2.92 0.93
CA GLU A 233 -14.09 -3.28 0.06
C GLU A 233 -14.27 -2.27 -1.09
N ASP A 234 -14.12 -0.98 -0.82
CA ASP A 234 -14.17 0.07 -1.84
C ASP A 234 -13.02 -0.01 -2.86
N ASN A 235 -11.90 -0.63 -2.49
CA ASN A 235 -10.72 -0.80 -3.35
C ASN A 235 -10.60 -2.22 -3.92
N ASP A 236 -11.65 -3.05 -3.84
CA ASP A 236 -11.65 -4.40 -4.41
C ASP A 236 -11.42 -4.31 -5.94
N PRO A 237 -10.49 -5.10 -6.53
CA PRO A 237 -10.24 -5.13 -7.96
C PRO A 237 -11.51 -5.35 -8.81
N ILE A 238 -12.48 -6.12 -8.31
CA ILE A 238 -13.77 -6.37 -8.95
C ILE A 238 -14.62 -5.09 -8.91
N ALA A 239 -14.65 -4.37 -7.79
CA ALA A 239 -15.33 -3.08 -7.68
C ALA A 239 -14.66 -2.01 -8.55
N CYS A 240 -13.32 -1.89 -8.50
CA CYS A 240 -12.53 -0.97 -9.31
C CYS A 240 -12.66 -1.24 -10.83
N ALA A 241 -12.80 -2.50 -11.24
CA ALA A 241 -13.03 -2.86 -12.63
C ALA A 241 -14.47 -2.55 -13.10
N ASN A 242 -15.46 -2.69 -12.22
CA ASN A 242 -16.86 -2.41 -12.52
C ASN A 242 -17.17 -0.91 -12.54
N GLU A 243 -16.51 -0.09 -11.72
CA GLU A 243 -16.67 1.37 -11.76
C GLU A 243 -16.11 2.01 -13.04
N ALA A 244 -15.11 1.40 -13.67
CA ALA A 244 -14.58 1.86 -14.95
C ALA A 244 -15.54 1.65 -16.14
N GLN A 245 -16.61 0.84 -15.97
CA GLN A 245 -17.60 0.56 -17.03
C GLN A 245 -18.79 1.52 -17.01
N HIS A 246 -18.96 2.33 -15.96
CA HIS A 246 -20.14 3.21 -15.81
C HIS A 246 -19.91 4.68 -16.20
N LEU A 247 -18.73 5.03 -16.72
CA LEU A 247 -18.49 6.35 -17.30
C LEU A 247 -18.79 6.34 -18.81
N TRP A 248 -20.04 6.71 -19.12
CA TRP A 248 -20.74 6.98 -20.41
C TRP A 248 -21.58 5.81 -20.97
N PRO A 249 -22.88 6.07 -21.28
CA PRO A 249 -23.25 7.06 -22.29
C PRO A 249 -24.37 8.02 -21.84
N SER A 250 -24.18 9.31 -22.08
CA SER A 250 -25.32 10.20 -22.28
C SER A 250 -24.93 11.31 -23.26
N ILE A 251 -25.71 11.32 -24.35
CA ILE A 251 -25.77 12.31 -25.43
C ILE A 251 -24.79 12.08 -26.59
N ALA A 252 -25.10 11.07 -27.40
CA ALA A 252 -25.25 11.30 -28.83
C ALA A 252 -26.65 10.83 -29.25
N THR A 253 -27.48 11.83 -29.52
CA THR A 253 -28.80 11.81 -30.14
C THR A 253 -28.92 10.83 -31.31
N ILE A 254 -29.98 10.02 -31.27
CA ILE A 254 -30.97 9.82 -32.35
C ILE A 254 -30.41 10.01 -33.78
N ILE A 255 -30.05 8.90 -34.44
CA ILE A 255 -30.50 8.61 -35.80
C ILE A 255 -30.92 7.14 -35.82
N VAL A 256 -32.17 6.88 -35.43
CA VAL A 256 -32.88 5.70 -35.93
C VAL A 256 -33.28 6.03 -37.35
N SER A 257 -32.57 5.49 -38.33
CA SER A 257 -33.15 4.83 -39.52
C SER A 257 -32.05 4.45 -40.53
N ILE A 258 -32.16 3.20 -40.99
CA ILE A 258 -31.55 2.66 -42.22
C ILE A 258 -30.08 2.23 -42.06
N PHE A 259 -29.87 0.98 -41.64
CA PHE A 259 -29.49 -0.10 -42.56
C PHE A 259 -29.60 -1.45 -41.84
N CYS A 260 -30.48 -2.32 -42.36
CA CYS A 260 -30.33 -3.77 -42.30
C CYS A 260 -28.88 -4.14 -42.69
N ILE A 261 -28.24 -5.21 -42.20
CA ILE A 261 -28.55 -6.62 -42.48
C ILE A 261 -27.72 -7.48 -41.48
N PRO A 262 -28.25 -8.65 -41.03
CA PRO A 262 -27.56 -9.58 -40.14
C PRO A 262 -26.60 -10.49 -40.92
N PHE A 263 -25.38 -10.73 -40.42
CA PHE A 263 -24.52 -11.86 -40.83
C PHE A 263 -23.48 -12.11 -39.73
N VAL A 264 -23.10 -13.30 -39.26
CA VAL A 264 -23.63 -14.67 -39.19
C VAL A 264 -22.55 -15.40 -38.34
N PHE A 265 -22.98 -16.30 -37.46
CA PHE A 265 -22.11 -17.28 -36.82
C PHE A 265 -21.58 -18.28 -37.85
N LYS A 266 -20.26 -18.52 -37.85
CA LYS A 266 -19.72 -19.86 -38.08
C LYS A 266 -18.41 -20.03 -37.33
#